data_AF-A0A4Q0MF48-F1
#
_entry.id   AF-A0A4Q0MF48-F1
#
_cell.length_a   1.000
_cell.length_b   1.000
_cell.length_c   1.000
_cell.angle_alpha   90.00
_cell.angle_beta   90.00
_cell.angle_gamma   90.00
#
_symmetry.space_group_name_H-M   'P 1'
#
loop_
_entity.id
_entity.type
_entity.pdbx_description
1 polymer ?
#
loop_
_entity_poly.entity_id
_entity_poly.type
_entity_poly.pdbx_seq_one_letter_code
_entity_poly.pdbx_strand_id
1 'polypeptide(L)' 'MLCTTRTPRRRVRQVSTLDAMTESLRGLRARQDCVTEDDLKREGFTSAELAAHGEEARARVRRLEHAQAH' A
#
# COMPACT_ATOMS: atom_id res chain seq x y z
N MET A 1 -6.60 -20.58 40.82
CA MET A 1 -6.81 -19.35 40.05
C MET A 1 -5.77 -19.27 38.95
N LEU A 2 -6.15 -19.53 37.70
CA LEU A 2 -5.26 -19.47 36.53
C LEU A 2 -5.83 -18.43 35.56
N CYS A 3 -5.39 -17.17 35.73
CA CYS A 3 -5.73 -16.09 34.83
C CYS A 3 -4.91 -16.25 33.55
N THR A 4 -5.46 -16.98 32.57
CA THR A 4 -4.89 -16.98 31.21
C THR A 4 -5.39 -15.73 30.50
N THR A 5 -4.63 -14.64 30.61
CA THR A 5 -4.78 -13.49 29.71
C THR A 5 -4.38 -13.95 28.32
N ARG A 6 -5.38 -14.44 27.57
CA ARG A 6 -5.32 -14.69 26.14
C ARG A 6 -5.03 -13.36 25.46
N THR A 7 -3.74 -13.00 25.36
CA THR A 7 -3.29 -11.84 24.60
C THR A 7 -3.93 -11.97 23.22
N PRO A 8 -4.80 -11.04 22.80
CA PRO A 8 -5.30 -11.07 21.44
C PRO A 8 -4.05 -10.97 20.57
N ARG A 9 -3.76 -12.05 19.82
CA ARG A 9 -2.73 -12.05 18.78
C ARG A 9 -2.99 -10.79 17.99
N ARG A 10 -2.13 -9.79 18.22
CA ARG A 10 -2.09 -8.52 17.51
C ARG A 10 -2.20 -8.95 16.06
N ARG A 11 -3.34 -8.68 15.42
CA ARG A 11 -3.51 -8.97 14.00
C ARG A 11 -2.34 -8.24 13.37
N VAL A 12 -1.30 -8.98 12.98
CA VAL A 12 -0.30 -8.50 12.04
C VAL A 12 -1.19 -7.96 10.95
N ARG A 13 -1.25 -6.63 10.80
CA ARG A 13 -2.04 -5.99 9.77
C ARG A 13 -1.66 -6.78 8.53
N GLN A 14 -2.59 -7.57 8.00
CA GLN A 14 -2.43 -8.07 6.65
C GLN A 14 -2.47 -6.78 5.86
N VAL A 15 -1.27 -6.22 5.62
CA VAL A 15 -1.10 -5.07 4.75
C VAL A 15 -1.71 -5.57 3.47
N SER A 16 -2.91 -5.09 3.18
CA SER A 16 -3.62 -5.50 1.98
C SER A 16 -2.71 -5.15 0.83
N THR A 17 -2.65 -5.98 -0.21
CA THR A 17 -1.82 -5.71 -1.40
C THR A 17 -1.96 -4.25 -1.87
N LEU A 18 -3.17 -3.69 -1.76
CA LEU A 18 -3.46 -2.29 -2.01
C LEU A 18 -2.70 -1.29 -1.12
N ASP A 19 -2.60 -1.55 0.18
CA ASP A 19 -1.91 -0.65 1.14
C ASP A 19 -0.40 -0.67 0.86
N ALA A 20 0.17 -1.86 0.65
CA ALA A 20 1.56 -2.02 0.22
C ALA A 20 1.81 -1.28 -1.10
N MET A 21 0.93 -1.45 -2.09
CA MET A 21 1.04 -0.78 -3.39
C MET A 21 0.90 0.74 -3.27
N THR A 22 0.05 1.23 -2.36
CA THR A 22 -0.10 2.66 -2.07
C THR A 22 1.18 3.23 -1.46
N GLU A 23 1.80 2.52 -0.52
CA GLU A 23 3.08 2.93 0.09
C GLU A 23 4.22 2.94 -0.93
N SER A 24 4.34 1.90 -1.76
CA SER A 24 5.31 1.83 -2.86
C SER A 24 5.12 2.96 -3.86
N LEU A 25 3.88 3.20 -4.32
CA LEU A 25 3.55 4.30 -5.22
C LEU A 25 3.94 5.67 -4.63
N ARG A 26 3.70 5.86 -3.33
CA ARG A 26 4.07 7.10 -2.63
C ARG A 26 5.59 7.26 -2.55
N GLY A 27 6.31 6.19 -2.22
CA GLY A 27 7.77 6.19 -2.16
C GLY A 27 8.41 6.45 -3.52
N LEU A 28 7.87 5.84 -4.58
CA LEU A 28 8.29 6.08 -5.95
C LEU A 28 7.97 7.51 -6.38
N ARG A 29 6.76 8.02 -6.17
CA ARG A 29 6.43 9.43 -6.49
C ARG A 29 7.32 10.45 -5.80
N ALA A 30 7.76 10.16 -4.58
CA ALA A 30 8.69 11.02 -3.85
C ALA A 30 10.11 11.05 -4.46
N ARG A 31 10.50 10.02 -5.21
CA ARG A 31 11.83 9.88 -5.84
C ARG A 31 11.82 10.23 -7.33
N GLN A 32 10.68 10.01 -8.00
CA GLN A 32 10.48 10.15 -9.43
C GLN A 32 9.11 10.75 -9.69
N ASP A 33 9.05 11.77 -10.54
CA ASP A 33 7.82 12.52 -10.83
C ASP A 33 6.71 11.62 -11.43
N CYS A 34 7.13 10.63 -12.22
CA CYS A 34 6.27 9.65 -12.88
C CYS A 34 6.55 8.23 -12.38
N VAL A 35 5.48 7.49 -12.06
CA VAL A 35 5.55 6.08 -11.65
C VAL A 35 4.80 5.25 -12.67
N THR A 36 5.49 4.29 -13.29
CA THR A 36 4.92 3.40 -14.31
C THR A 36 4.55 2.05 -13.72
N GLU A 37 3.83 1.23 -14.49
CA GLU A 37 3.56 -0.15 -14.09
C GLU A 37 4.83 -1.00 -14.05
N ASP A 38 5.87 -0.66 -14.83
CA ASP A 38 7.16 -1.37 -14.79
C ASP A 38 7.85 -1.18 -13.44
N ASP A 39 7.81 0.04 -12.88
CA ASP A 39 8.36 0.32 -11.55
C ASP A 39 7.69 -0.52 -10.46
N LEU A 40 6.37 -0.68 -10.55
CA LEU A 40 5.62 -1.51 -9.60
C LEU A 40 5.90 -3.01 -9.80
N LYS A 41 6.11 -3.45 -11.05
CA LYS A 41 6.56 -4.83 -11.30
C LYS A 41 7.97 -5.07 -10.74
N ARG A 42 8.85 -4.08 -10.78
CA ARG A 42 10.19 -4.12 -10.17
C ARG A 42 10.15 -4.15 -8.65
N GLU A 43 9.17 -3.50 -8.04
CA GLU A 43 8.89 -3.61 -6.59
C GLU A 43 8.36 -5.00 -6.18
N GLY A 44 7.97 -5.83 -7.15
CA GLY A 44 7.52 -7.21 -6.93
C GLY A 44 6.01 -7.42 -7.04
N PHE A 45 5.24 -6.41 -7.48
CA PHE A 45 3.81 -6.57 -7.73
C PHE A 45 3.56 -7.33 -9.04
N THR A 46 2.62 -8.27 -9.01
CA THR A 46 2.23 -8.99 -10.23
C THR A 46 1.30 -8.16 -11.10
N SER A 47 1.26 -8.44 -12.41
CA SER A 47 0.32 -7.80 -13.33
C SER A 47 -1.15 -7.97 -12.90
N ALA A 48 -1.49 -9.09 -12.24
CA ALA A 48 -2.84 -9.34 -11.74
C ALA A 48 -3.20 -8.42 -10.57
N GLU A 49 -2.28 -8.22 -9.63
CA GLU A 49 -2.46 -7.30 -8.52
C GLU A 49 -2.53 -5.84 -9.00
N LEU A 50 -1.73 -5.48 -10.01
CA LEU A 50 -1.79 -4.17 -10.63
C LEU A 50 -3.12 -3.92 -11.35
N ALA A 51 -3.65 -4.92 -12.05
CA ALA A 51 -4.96 -4.82 -12.68
C ALA A 51 -6.09 -4.73 -11.64
N ALA A 52 -5.98 -5.47 -10.53
CA ALA A 52 -7.00 -5.49 -9.49
C ALA A 52 -6.99 -4.26 -8.58
N HIS A 53 -5.80 -3.74 -8.24
CA HIS A 53 -5.63 -2.70 -7.21
C HIS A 53 -4.87 -1.46 -7.67
N GLY A 54 -4.26 -1.46 -8.86
CA GLY A 54 -3.41 -0.36 -9.32
C GLY A 54 -4.14 0.96 -9.48
N GLU A 55 -5.35 0.95 -10.05
CA GLU A 55 -6.16 2.17 -10.17
C GLU A 55 -6.59 2.72 -8.81
N GLU A 56 -7.04 1.83 -7.91
CA GLU A 56 -7.48 2.19 -6.57
C GLU A 56 -6.31 2.74 -5.72
N ALA A 57 -5.14 2.11 -5.80
CA ALA A 57 -3.92 2.56 -5.12
C ALA A 57 -3.48 3.94 -5.63
N ARG A 58 -3.47 4.17 -6.95
CA ARG A 58 -3.18 5.50 -7.53
C ARG A 58 -4.18 6.57 -7.07
N ALA A 59 -5.47 6.25 -7.05
CA ALA A 59 -6.50 7.16 -6.56
C ALA A 59 -6.35 7.47 -5.06
N ARG A 60 -5.90 6.49 -4.27
CA ARG A 60 -5.64 6.67 -2.84
C ARG A 60 -4.41 7.56 -2.61
N VAL A 61 -3.31 7.36 -3.34
CA VAL A 61 -2.13 8.24 -3.27
C VAL A 61 -2.51 9.68 -3.61
N ARG A 62 -3.24 9.92 -4.70
CA ARG A 62 -3.69 11.27 -5.07
C ARG A 62 -4.52 11.94 -3.97
N ARG A 63 -5.45 11.19 -3.35
CA ARG A 63 -6.25 11.70 -2.22
C ARG A 63 -5.40 12.03 -1.00
N LEU A 64 -4.41 11.20 -0.69
CA LEU A 64 -3.48 11.42 0.43
C LEU A 64 -2.56 12.62 0.20
N GLU A 65 -2.10 12.85 -1.04
CA GLU A 65 -1.29 14.02 -1.40
C GLU A 65 -2.13 15.30 -1.29
N HIS A 66 -3.35 15.28 -1.83
CA HIS A 66 -4.27 16.43 -1.71
C HIS A 66 -4.63 16.74 -0.25
N ALA A 67 -4.83 15.72 0.58
CA ALA A 67 -5.12 15.91 2.00
C ALA A 67 -3.95 16.45 2.82
N GLN A 68 -2.70 16.32 2.33
CA GLN A 68 -1.51 16.84 3.00
C GLN A 68 -1.12 18.26 2.56
N ALA A 69 -1.77 18.79 1.52
CA ALA A 69 -1.54 20.14 1.01
C ALA A 69 -2.40 21.22 1.71
N HIS A 70 -3.20 20.84 2.72
CA HIS A 70 -4.12 21.68 3.49
C HIS A 70 -3.82 21.57 4.99
#